data_AF-A0ABD6F3X2-F1
#
_entry.id   AF-A0ABD6F3X2-F1
#
_cell.length_a   1.000
_cell.length_b   1.000
_cell.length_c   1.000
_cell.angle_alpha   90.00
_cell.angle_beta   90.00
_cell.angle_gamma   90.00
#
_symmetry.space_group_name_H-M   'P 1'
#
loop_
_entity.id
_entity.type
_entity.pdbx_description
1 polymer ?
#
loop_
_entity_poly.entity_id
_entity_poly.type
_entity_poly.pdbx_seq_one_letter_code
_entity_poly.pdbx_strand_id
1 'polypeptide(L)'
;MYSTQLDEVVRLITKYREERKSVSIGYLGNVVDLWERLAAEEDCLVDLGSDQTSLHNPFNGGYYPVGLSFEESNKMMVEDPENFKRYVQKSLLRQIAAIDKLTARGMHFWDYGNAFLIECYRAGADILAANAKDEKTFRYPSYMQDIMGDIFSMGFGPFRWVCTSGDPSDLAVTDEIACRVLDELATHNGNVLLLSISQ
;
A
#
# COMPACT_ATOMS: atom_id res chain seq x y z
N MET A 1 8.96 -3.30 -14.64
CA MET A 1 9.21 -4.73 -14.98
C MET A 1 8.21 -5.59 -14.21
N TYR A 2 7.85 -6.79 -14.69
CA TYR A 2 6.97 -7.68 -13.92
C TYR A 2 7.34 -9.16 -14.08
N SER A 3 6.90 -9.98 -13.13
CA SER A 3 7.00 -11.45 -13.19
C SER A 3 5.73 -12.11 -12.66
N THR A 4 5.44 -13.32 -13.13
CA THR A 4 4.41 -14.23 -12.58
C THR A 4 5.00 -15.24 -11.60
N GLN A 5 6.32 -15.31 -11.48
CA GLN A 5 7.04 -16.28 -10.67
C GLN A 5 7.53 -15.62 -9.37
N LEU A 6 7.05 -16.12 -8.24
CA LEU A 6 7.40 -15.60 -6.92
C LEU A 6 8.90 -15.61 -6.63
N ASP A 7 9.60 -16.69 -7.00
CA ASP A 7 11.05 -16.79 -6.79
C ASP A 7 11.83 -15.79 -7.63
N GLU A 8 11.33 -15.45 -8.81
CA GLU A 8 11.94 -14.39 -9.61
C GLU A 8 11.74 -13.03 -8.94
N VAL A 9 10.54 -12.73 -8.42
CA VAL A 9 10.26 -11.48 -7.69
C VAL A 9 11.21 -11.35 -6.50
N VAL A 10 11.36 -12.41 -5.68
CA VAL A 10 12.28 -12.42 -4.53
C VAL A 10 13.73 -12.19 -4.96
N ARG A 11 14.19 -12.90 -5.99
CA ARG A 11 15.54 -12.71 -6.54
C ARG A 11 15.78 -11.28 -7.03
N LEU A 12 14.78 -10.67 -7.66
CA LEU A 12 14.86 -9.29 -8.14
C LEU A 12 14.90 -8.28 -6.98
N ILE A 13 14.11 -8.49 -5.92
CA ILE A 13 14.15 -7.68 -4.70
C ILE A 13 15.55 -7.72 -4.09
N THR A 14 16.10 -8.91 -3.86
CA THR A 14 17.44 -9.07 -3.28
C THR A 14 18.50 -8.41 -4.14
N LYS A 15 18.50 -8.67 -5.45
CA LYS A 15 19.46 -8.08 -6.39
C LYS A 15 19.44 -6.55 -6.36
N TYR A 16 18.27 -5.91 -6.47
CA TYR A 16 18.22 -4.46 -6.56
C TYR A 16 18.41 -3.75 -5.22
N ARG A 17 18.13 -4.45 -4.10
CA ARG A 17 18.54 -4.01 -2.76
C ARG A 17 20.06 -3.96 -2.63
N GLU A 18 20.76 -5.01 -3.05
CA GLU A 18 22.23 -5.07 -3.05
C GLU A 18 22.85 -4.01 -3.99
N GLU A 19 22.29 -3.83 -5.18
CA GLU A 19 22.73 -2.83 -6.15
C GLU A 19 22.35 -1.39 -5.76
N ARG A 20 21.50 -1.20 -4.73
CA ARG A 20 20.94 0.10 -4.31
C ARG A 20 20.30 0.87 -5.47
N LYS A 21 19.51 0.17 -6.29
CA LYS A 21 18.80 0.77 -7.44
C LYS A 21 17.32 0.91 -7.17
N SER A 22 16.80 2.11 -7.42
CA SER A 22 15.36 2.40 -7.37
C SER A 22 14.66 1.78 -8.58
N VAL A 23 13.85 0.75 -8.36
CA VAL A 23 13.09 0.06 -9.41
C VAL A 23 11.67 -0.28 -8.94
N SER A 24 10.74 -0.37 -9.89
CA SER A 24 9.39 -0.88 -9.65
C SER A 24 9.22 -2.28 -10.25
N ILE A 25 8.93 -3.26 -9.39
CA ILE A 25 8.70 -4.66 -9.75
C ILE A 25 7.22 -4.98 -9.57
N GLY A 26 6.54 -5.33 -10.65
CA GLY A 26 5.18 -5.85 -10.61
C GLY A 26 5.19 -7.37 -10.40
N TYR A 27 4.33 -7.85 -9.51
CA TYR A 27 4.00 -9.26 -9.42
C TYR A 27 2.60 -9.48 -10.01
N LEU A 28 2.50 -10.29 -11.05
CA LEU A 28 1.23 -10.69 -11.64
C LEU A 28 0.74 -11.97 -10.94
N GLY A 29 -0.01 -11.78 -9.86
CA GLY A 29 -0.58 -12.84 -9.03
C GLY A 29 -1.35 -12.26 -7.85
N ASN A 30 -1.70 -13.10 -6.87
CA ASN A 30 -2.41 -12.65 -5.68
C ASN A 30 -1.43 -12.08 -4.65
N VAL A 31 -1.70 -10.89 -4.12
CA VAL A 31 -0.82 -10.25 -3.12
C VAL A 31 -0.61 -11.11 -1.88
N VAL A 32 -1.58 -11.97 -1.52
CA VAL A 32 -1.45 -12.89 -0.39
C VAL A 32 -0.36 -13.92 -0.63
N ASP A 33 -0.25 -14.46 -1.85
CA ASP A 33 0.82 -15.40 -2.19
C ASP A 33 2.20 -14.72 -2.07
N LEU A 34 2.30 -13.44 -2.46
CA LEU A 34 3.52 -12.65 -2.29
C LEU A 34 3.83 -12.39 -0.81
N TRP A 35 2.83 -12.01 0.00
CA TRP A 35 3.02 -11.80 1.43
C TRP A 35 3.50 -13.08 2.13
N GLU A 36 2.85 -14.22 1.87
CA GLU A 36 3.25 -15.51 2.44
C GLU A 36 4.64 -15.93 1.98
N ARG A 37 4.95 -15.71 0.69
CA ARG A 37 6.28 -15.98 0.13
C ARG A 37 7.35 -15.14 0.81
N LEU A 38 7.14 -13.84 1.00
CA LEU A 38 8.09 -12.96 1.67
C LEU A 38 8.24 -13.32 3.16
N ALA A 39 7.13 -13.68 3.81
CA ALA A 39 7.14 -14.12 5.20
C ALA A 39 7.86 -15.47 5.39
N ALA A 40 8.02 -16.27 4.34
CA ALA A 40 8.76 -17.53 4.35
C ALA A 40 10.28 -17.36 4.17
N GLU A 41 10.76 -16.21 3.68
CA GLU A 41 12.20 -15.95 3.54
C GLU A 41 12.89 -15.83 4.91
N GLU A 42 14.14 -16.28 5.01
CA GLU A 42 14.95 -16.18 6.24
C GLU A 42 15.30 -14.73 6.59
N ASP A 43 15.55 -13.90 5.57
CA ASP A 43 15.82 -12.47 5.70
C ASP A 43 14.57 -11.62 5.54
N CYS A 44 14.48 -10.52 6.30
CA CYS A 44 13.40 -9.55 6.11
C CYS A 44 13.73 -8.72 4.86
N LEU A 45 13.09 -9.05 3.74
CA LEU A 45 13.32 -8.41 2.44
C LEU A 45 12.45 -7.16 2.23
N VAL A 46 11.55 -6.86 3.17
CA VAL A 46 10.61 -5.75 3.08
C VAL A 46 10.69 -4.91 4.33
N ASP A 47 11.13 -3.65 4.17
CA ASP A 47 11.22 -2.69 5.26
C ASP A 47 9.85 -2.01 5.52
N LEU A 48 9.07 -1.77 4.44
CA LEU A 48 7.81 -1.04 4.46
C LEU A 48 6.70 -1.84 3.74
N GLY A 49 5.52 -1.95 4.37
CA GLY A 49 4.37 -2.68 3.83
C GLY A 49 3.06 -1.91 3.93
N SER A 50 2.21 -2.03 2.92
CA SER A 50 0.84 -1.50 2.95
C SER A 50 -0.07 -2.30 1.99
N ASP A 51 -1.37 -2.00 2.00
CA ASP A 51 -2.36 -2.58 1.09
C ASP A 51 -3.25 -1.48 0.50
N GLN A 52 -3.49 -1.56 -0.81
CA GLN A 52 -4.36 -0.61 -1.53
C GLN A 52 -5.36 -1.33 -2.45
N THR A 53 -5.74 -2.56 -2.10
CA THR A 53 -6.85 -3.26 -2.76
C THR A 53 -8.18 -2.54 -2.49
N SER A 54 -9.24 -2.82 -3.24
CA SER A 54 -10.50 -2.10 -3.11
C SER A 54 -11.43 -2.70 -2.04
N LEU A 55 -10.95 -2.80 -0.80
CA LEU A 55 -11.67 -3.41 0.32
C LEU A 55 -12.82 -2.55 0.87
N HIS A 56 -13.03 -1.36 0.33
CA HIS A 56 -14.30 -0.64 0.49
C HIS A 56 -15.47 -1.35 -0.21
N ASN A 57 -15.20 -2.30 -1.13
CA ASN A 57 -16.18 -3.12 -1.83
C ASN A 57 -15.67 -4.57 -2.02
N PRO A 58 -15.43 -5.31 -0.92
CA PRO A 58 -14.66 -6.55 -0.93
C PRO A 58 -15.36 -7.69 -1.69
N PHE A 59 -16.69 -7.67 -1.76
CA PHE A 59 -17.48 -8.79 -2.28
C PHE A 59 -18.01 -8.59 -3.71
N ASN A 60 -17.79 -7.41 -4.32
CA ASN A 60 -18.23 -7.12 -5.70
C ASN A 60 -17.05 -6.71 -6.59
N GLY A 61 -15.96 -7.49 -6.54
CA GLY A 61 -14.79 -7.31 -7.40
C GLY A 61 -13.75 -6.32 -6.88
N GLY A 62 -13.90 -5.80 -5.66
CA GLY A 62 -12.87 -4.97 -5.04
C GLY A 62 -11.69 -5.77 -4.48
N TYR A 63 -11.89 -7.05 -4.16
CA TYR A 63 -10.87 -7.96 -3.66
C TYR A 63 -11.07 -9.36 -4.23
N TYR A 64 -9.97 -9.98 -4.65
CA TYR A 64 -9.95 -11.33 -5.22
C TYR A 64 -9.25 -12.28 -4.25
N PRO A 65 -9.92 -13.32 -3.75
CA PRO A 65 -9.36 -14.21 -2.74
C PRO A 65 -8.24 -15.09 -3.30
N VAL A 66 -7.22 -15.35 -2.48
CA VAL A 66 -6.20 -16.34 -2.81
C VAL A 66 -6.79 -17.75 -2.85
N GLY A 67 -6.31 -18.57 -3.79
CA GLY A 67 -6.78 -19.94 -4.00
C GLY A 67 -7.94 -20.08 -5.01
N LEU A 68 -8.43 -18.98 -5.58
CA LEU A 68 -9.29 -18.97 -6.77
C LEU A 68 -8.60 -18.21 -7.89
N SER A 69 -8.80 -18.64 -9.14
CA SER A 69 -8.42 -17.83 -10.30
C SER A 69 -9.31 -16.57 -10.40
N PHE A 70 -8.90 -15.63 -11.24
CA PHE A 70 -9.71 -14.44 -11.54
C PHE A 70 -11.06 -14.82 -12.16
N GLU A 71 -11.07 -15.75 -13.11
CA GLU A 71 -12.26 -16.27 -13.77
C GLU A 71 -13.17 -17.03 -12.79
N GLU A 72 -12.59 -17.90 -11.95
CA GLU A 72 -13.33 -18.63 -10.92
C GLU A 72 -13.97 -17.68 -9.91
N SER A 73 -13.23 -16.64 -9.50
CA SER A 73 -13.71 -15.60 -8.60
C SER A 73 -14.88 -14.84 -9.22
N ASN A 74 -14.78 -14.40 -10.48
CA ASN A 74 -15.86 -13.67 -11.16
C ASN A 74 -17.11 -14.53 -11.31
N LYS A 75 -16.94 -15.82 -11.62
CA LYS A 75 -18.05 -16.77 -11.71
C LYS A 75 -18.73 -16.96 -10.35
N MET A 76 -17.95 -17.27 -9.31
CA MET A 76 -18.47 -17.52 -7.97
C MET A 76 -19.13 -16.28 -7.36
N MET A 77 -18.61 -15.08 -7.65
CA MET A 77 -19.18 -13.82 -7.16
C MET A 77 -20.65 -13.62 -7.58
N VAL A 78 -21.03 -14.13 -8.76
CA VAL A 78 -22.40 -14.05 -9.27
C VAL A 78 -23.22 -15.29 -8.89
N GLU A 79 -22.63 -16.47 -9.06
CA GLU A 79 -23.36 -17.74 -8.90
C GLU A 79 -23.51 -18.17 -7.42
N ASP A 80 -22.54 -17.83 -6.56
CA ASP A 80 -22.49 -18.23 -5.15
C ASP A 80 -21.79 -17.16 -4.28
N PRO A 81 -22.43 -15.98 -4.10
CA PRO A 81 -21.84 -14.84 -3.40
C PRO A 81 -21.51 -15.13 -1.93
N GLU A 82 -22.26 -16.02 -1.27
CA GLU A 82 -22.00 -16.39 0.11
C GLU A 82 -20.69 -17.18 0.25
N ASN A 83 -20.42 -18.13 -0.65
CA ASN A 83 -19.11 -18.78 -0.65
C ASN A 83 -18.01 -17.85 -1.13
N PHE A 84 -18.24 -16.98 -2.12
CA PHE A 84 -17.26 -15.97 -2.52
C PHE A 84 -16.82 -15.11 -1.31
N LYS A 85 -17.77 -14.62 -0.52
CA LYS A 85 -17.51 -13.88 0.72
C LYS A 85 -16.66 -14.68 1.71
N ARG A 86 -16.94 -15.98 1.89
CA ARG A 86 -16.13 -16.86 2.76
C ARG A 86 -14.70 -17.02 2.25
N TYR A 87 -14.49 -17.12 0.93
CA TYR A 87 -13.15 -17.15 0.34
C TYR A 87 -12.41 -15.83 0.56
N VAL A 88 -13.08 -14.69 0.38
CA VAL A 88 -12.51 -13.35 0.66
C VAL A 88 -12.08 -13.25 2.13
N GLN A 89 -12.95 -13.62 3.06
CA GLN A 89 -12.63 -13.59 4.49
C GLN A 89 -11.44 -14.49 4.83
N LYS A 90 -11.40 -15.73 4.33
CA LYS A 90 -10.24 -16.64 4.52
C LYS A 90 -8.95 -16.07 3.94
N SER A 91 -9.02 -15.42 2.78
CA SER A 91 -7.87 -14.76 2.14
C SER A 91 -7.34 -13.60 2.99
N LEU A 92 -8.23 -12.77 3.55
CA LEU A 92 -7.86 -11.67 4.44
C LEU A 92 -7.17 -12.16 5.73
N LEU A 93 -7.64 -13.27 6.31
CA LEU A 93 -7.00 -13.88 7.48
C LEU A 93 -5.58 -14.37 7.17
N ARG A 94 -5.36 -14.95 5.98
CA ARG A 94 -4.03 -15.35 5.51
C ARG A 94 -3.13 -14.14 5.28
N GLN A 95 -3.66 -13.10 4.64
CA GLN A 95 -2.93 -11.89 4.34
C GLN A 95 -2.40 -11.22 5.62
N ILE A 96 -3.27 -11.00 6.61
CA ILE A 96 -2.88 -10.34 7.85
C ILE A 96 -1.91 -11.21 8.68
N ALA A 97 -2.07 -12.53 8.67
CA ALA A 97 -1.13 -13.43 9.35
C ALA A 97 0.29 -13.37 8.75
N ALA A 98 0.41 -13.25 7.43
CA ALA A 98 1.70 -13.07 6.77
C ALA A 98 2.32 -11.69 7.07
N ILE A 99 1.50 -10.64 7.06
CA ILE A 99 1.92 -9.29 7.47
C ILE A 99 2.40 -9.31 8.92
N ASP A 100 1.68 -9.95 9.83
CA ASP A 100 2.06 -10.08 11.24
C ASP A 100 3.41 -10.75 11.44
N LYS A 101 3.70 -11.78 10.65
CA LYS A 101 5.00 -12.46 10.68
C LYS A 101 6.13 -11.54 10.21
N LEU A 102 5.88 -10.69 9.21
CA LEU A 102 6.85 -9.74 8.70
C LEU A 102 7.06 -8.55 9.63
N THR A 103 5.99 -8.03 10.24
CA THR A 103 6.09 -6.93 11.21
C THR A 103 6.79 -7.36 12.48
N ALA A 104 6.57 -8.59 12.94
CA ALA A 104 7.35 -9.18 14.05
C ALA A 104 8.86 -9.29 13.74
N ARG A 105 9.25 -9.20 12.47
CA ARG A 105 10.65 -9.22 12.00
C ARG A 105 11.19 -7.83 11.64
N GLY A 106 10.43 -6.76 11.90
CA GLY A 106 10.87 -5.38 11.76
C GLY A 106 10.28 -4.62 10.57
N MET A 107 9.41 -5.23 9.74
CA MET A 107 8.67 -4.49 8.72
C MET A 107 7.72 -3.49 9.36
N HIS A 108 7.68 -2.23 8.89
CA HIS A 108 6.64 -1.27 9.26
C HIS A 108 5.43 -1.42 8.33
N PHE A 109 4.25 -1.69 8.91
CA PHE A 109 3.00 -1.80 8.15
C PHE A 109 2.02 -0.68 8.51
N TRP A 110 1.34 -0.12 7.51
CA TRP A 110 0.23 0.80 7.70
C TRP A 110 -0.95 0.52 6.76
N ASP A 111 -2.17 0.82 7.21
CA ASP A 111 -3.39 0.74 6.39
C ASP A 111 -3.51 1.98 5.48
N TYR A 112 -3.71 1.79 4.17
CA TYR A 112 -3.73 2.89 3.21
C TYR A 112 -5.09 3.60 3.08
N GLY A 113 -6.01 3.38 4.03
CA GLY A 113 -7.36 3.96 4.01
C GLY A 113 -8.31 3.25 3.05
N ASN A 114 -8.06 1.97 2.76
CA ASN A 114 -8.84 1.17 1.83
C ASN A 114 -9.82 0.20 2.51
N ALA A 115 -9.96 0.30 3.85
CA ALA A 115 -10.76 -0.59 4.70
C ALA A 115 -10.16 -1.99 4.92
N PHE A 116 -8.86 -2.20 4.69
CA PHE A 116 -8.23 -3.51 4.89
C PHE A 116 -8.36 -4.01 6.32
N LEU A 117 -7.94 -3.23 7.31
CA LEU A 117 -7.96 -3.70 8.71
C LEU A 117 -9.39 -3.98 9.20
N ILE A 118 -10.36 -3.11 8.90
CA ILE A 118 -11.75 -3.36 9.32
C ILE A 118 -12.34 -4.63 8.68
N GLU A 119 -12.00 -4.94 7.43
CA GLU A 119 -12.43 -6.19 6.79
C GLU A 119 -11.72 -7.42 7.36
N CYS A 120 -10.44 -7.33 7.73
CA CYS A 120 -9.75 -8.38 8.49
C CYS A 120 -10.42 -8.63 9.85
N TYR A 121 -10.76 -7.57 10.59
CA TYR A 121 -11.48 -7.68 11.87
C TYR A 121 -12.85 -8.37 11.67
N ARG A 122 -13.62 -7.94 10.66
CA ARG A 122 -14.91 -8.57 10.30
C ARG A 122 -14.78 -10.02 9.84
N ALA A 123 -13.63 -10.41 9.29
CA ALA A 123 -13.31 -11.79 8.95
C ALA A 123 -12.92 -12.63 10.18
N GLY A 124 -12.71 -12.02 11.35
CA GLY A 124 -12.37 -12.67 12.61
C GLY A 124 -10.90 -12.57 13.01
N ALA A 125 -10.12 -11.67 12.41
CA ALA A 125 -8.72 -11.45 12.81
C ALA A 125 -8.63 -10.71 14.17
N ASP A 126 -7.72 -11.17 15.04
CA ASP A 126 -7.38 -10.47 16.28
C ASP A 126 -6.37 -9.35 15.99
N ILE A 127 -6.89 -8.18 15.61
CA ILE A 127 -6.09 -7.04 15.14
C ILE A 127 -6.39 -5.75 15.89
N LEU A 128 -7.19 -5.81 16.96
CA LEU A 128 -7.44 -4.66 17.81
C LEU A 128 -6.16 -4.32 18.58
N ALA A 129 -5.94 -3.03 18.82
CA ALA A 129 -4.85 -2.60 19.68
C ALA A 129 -5.11 -3.05 21.12
N ALA A 130 -4.06 -3.30 21.90
CA ALA A 130 -4.20 -3.69 23.32
C ALA A 130 -4.95 -2.66 24.17
N ASN A 131 -4.94 -1.39 23.75
CA ASN A 131 -5.63 -0.27 24.39
C ASN A 131 -6.93 0.13 23.66
N ALA A 132 -7.43 -0.70 22.73
CA ALA A 132 -8.63 -0.42 21.97
C ALA A 132 -9.83 -0.23 22.92
N LYS A 133 -10.52 0.91 22.76
CA LYS A 133 -11.77 1.22 23.47
C LYS A 133 -13.00 0.97 22.61
N ASP A 134 -12.78 0.63 21.34
CA ASP A 134 -13.79 0.40 20.32
C ASP A 134 -13.29 -0.65 19.32
N GLU A 135 -14.19 -1.06 18.41
CA GLU A 135 -13.90 -2.01 17.35
C GLU A 135 -13.27 -1.36 16.10
N LYS A 136 -12.58 -0.21 16.27
CA LYS A 136 -11.96 0.56 15.19
C LYS A 136 -10.52 0.99 15.49
N THR A 137 -10.05 0.72 16.70
CA THR A 137 -8.68 0.98 17.12
C THR A 137 -7.84 -0.26 16.88
N PHE A 138 -7.13 -0.30 15.75
CA PHE A 138 -6.31 -1.44 15.34
C PHE A 138 -4.85 -1.30 15.75
N ARG A 139 -4.14 -2.43 15.82
CA ARG A 139 -2.70 -2.50 16.15
C ARG A 139 -1.79 -1.84 15.11
N TYR A 140 -2.23 -1.77 13.86
CA TYR A 140 -1.52 -1.10 12.78
C TYR A 140 -2.15 0.27 12.55
N PRO A 141 -1.34 1.33 12.42
CA PRO A 141 -1.88 2.65 12.22
C PRO A 141 -2.39 2.81 10.78
N SER A 142 -3.35 3.71 10.59
CA SER A 142 -3.71 4.15 9.24
C SER A 142 -2.75 5.22 8.73
N TYR A 143 -2.61 5.31 7.41
CA TYR A 143 -1.85 6.35 6.71
C TYR A 143 -2.21 7.76 7.19
N MET A 144 -3.50 8.00 7.45
CA MET A 144 -4.01 9.28 7.96
C MET A 144 -3.58 9.55 9.39
N GLN A 145 -3.56 8.52 10.25
CA GLN A 145 -3.17 8.67 11.66
C GLN A 145 -1.66 8.78 11.83
N ASP A 146 -0.88 8.07 11.02
CA ASP A 146 0.58 7.92 11.21
C ASP A 146 1.41 8.94 10.41
N ILE A 147 0.94 9.31 9.21
CA ILE A 147 1.73 10.10 8.26
C ILE A 147 1.05 11.42 7.91
N MET A 148 -0.19 11.36 7.40
CA MET A 148 -0.81 12.55 6.79
C MET A 148 -1.43 13.53 7.78
N GLY A 149 -1.81 13.10 8.99
CA GLY A 149 -2.51 13.95 9.95
C GLY A 149 -1.74 15.23 10.27
N ASP A 150 -0.43 15.11 10.51
CA ASP A 150 0.44 16.24 10.78
C ASP A 150 0.67 17.10 9.54
N ILE A 151 0.86 16.47 8.37
CA ILE A 151 1.02 17.14 7.07
C ILE A 151 -0.18 18.04 6.77
N PHE A 152 -1.40 17.52 6.95
CA PHE A 152 -2.62 18.30 6.76
C PHE A 152 -2.80 19.39 7.80
N SER A 153 -2.40 19.14 9.05
CA SER A 153 -2.46 20.16 10.11
C SER A 153 -1.52 21.35 9.83
N MET A 154 -0.45 21.13 9.07
CA MET A 154 0.43 22.18 8.55
C MET A 154 -0.11 22.89 7.29
N GLY A 155 -1.25 22.47 6.75
CA GLY A 155 -1.87 23.04 5.55
C GLY A 155 -1.35 22.47 4.23
N PHE A 156 -0.47 21.46 4.25
CA PHE A 156 -0.04 20.76 3.05
C PHE A 156 -1.10 19.75 2.61
N GLY A 157 -1.34 19.66 1.31
CA GLY A 157 -2.30 18.72 0.73
C GLY A 157 -2.15 18.63 -0.79
N PRO A 158 -2.99 17.82 -1.45
CA PRO A 158 -2.90 17.61 -2.90
C PRO A 158 -3.36 18.85 -3.67
N PHE A 159 -2.44 19.80 -3.90
CA PHE A 159 -2.65 20.94 -4.79
C PHE A 159 -2.45 20.51 -6.25
N ARG A 160 -3.37 20.89 -7.13
CA ARG A 160 -3.35 20.54 -8.55
C ARG A 160 -3.79 21.72 -9.39
N TRP A 161 -3.18 21.89 -10.56
CA TRP A 161 -3.62 22.83 -11.59
C TRP A 161 -3.76 22.13 -12.95
N VAL A 162 -4.39 22.81 -13.90
CA VAL A 162 -4.56 22.33 -15.28
C VAL A 162 -4.23 23.47 -16.23
N CYS A 163 -3.41 23.19 -17.25
CA CYS A 163 -3.13 24.13 -18.33
C CYS A 163 -4.25 24.05 -19.37
N THR A 164 -5.12 25.05 -19.43
CA THR A 164 -6.33 25.02 -20.29
C THR A 164 -6.04 25.14 -21.78
N SER A 165 -4.80 25.45 -22.16
CA SER A 165 -4.32 25.43 -23.55
C SER A 165 -4.25 24.02 -24.14
N GLY A 166 -4.08 23.00 -23.30
CA GLY A 166 -3.79 21.63 -23.74
C GLY A 166 -2.37 21.43 -24.29
N ASP A 167 -1.51 22.46 -24.22
CA ASP A 167 -0.13 22.40 -24.69
C ASP A 167 0.79 21.86 -23.57
N PRO A 168 1.54 20.77 -23.79
CA PRO A 168 2.49 20.25 -22.80
C PRO A 168 3.59 21.26 -22.40
N SER A 169 3.91 22.23 -23.25
CA SER A 169 4.90 23.26 -22.93
C SER A 169 4.45 24.19 -21.79
N ASP A 170 3.16 24.48 -21.67
CA ASP A 170 2.62 25.23 -20.53
C ASP A 170 2.76 24.45 -19.22
N LEU A 171 2.65 23.11 -19.27
CA LEU A 171 2.91 22.28 -18.09
C LEU A 171 4.38 22.36 -17.68
N ALA A 172 5.32 22.28 -18.64
CA ALA A 172 6.75 22.43 -18.36
C ALA A 172 7.07 23.80 -17.72
N VAL A 173 6.47 24.88 -18.22
CA VAL A 173 6.64 26.22 -17.63
C VAL A 173 6.05 26.30 -16.22
N THR A 174 4.87 25.72 -16.00
CA THR A 174 4.24 25.73 -14.67
C THR A 174 5.00 24.85 -13.66
N ASP A 175 5.63 23.77 -14.09
CA ASP A 175 6.55 22.97 -13.27
C ASP A 175 7.78 23.79 -12.85
N GLU A 176 8.40 24.53 -13.77
CA GLU A 176 9.53 25.43 -13.45
C GLU A 176 9.13 26.52 -12.44
N ILE A 177 7.93 27.11 -12.61
CA ILE A 177 7.40 28.10 -11.67
C ILE A 177 7.21 27.48 -10.28
N ALA A 178 6.60 26.29 -10.20
CA ALA A 178 6.34 25.61 -8.93
C ALA A 178 7.65 25.27 -8.20
N CYS A 179 8.64 24.71 -8.89
CA CYS A 179 9.96 24.42 -8.33
C CYS A 179 10.62 25.68 -7.76
N ARG A 180 10.67 26.77 -8.55
CA ARG A 180 11.27 28.03 -8.10
C ARG A 180 10.59 28.59 -6.85
N VAL A 181 9.25 28.59 -6.81
CA VAL A 181 8.50 29.09 -5.65
C VAL A 181 8.80 28.25 -4.40
N LEU A 182 8.89 26.92 -4.54
CA LEU A 182 9.22 26.04 -3.43
C LEU A 182 10.66 26.26 -2.94
N ASP A 183 11.63 26.45 -3.83
CA ASP A 183 13.02 26.75 -3.48
C ASP A 183 13.15 28.09 -2.74
N GLU A 184 12.43 29.12 -3.19
CA GLU A 184 12.36 30.43 -2.52
C GLU A 184 11.76 30.31 -1.11
N LEU A 185 10.68 29.54 -0.95
CA LEU A 185 10.06 29.28 0.36
C LEU A 185 10.97 28.49 1.30
N ALA A 186 11.73 27.52 0.78
CA ALA A 186 12.67 26.72 1.54
C ALA A 186 13.87 27.55 2.05
N THR A 187 14.30 28.56 1.30
CA THR A 187 15.45 29.41 1.64
C THR A 187 15.09 30.59 2.54
N HIS A 188 13.87 31.15 2.45
CA HIS A 188 13.47 32.31 3.24
C HIS A 188 13.09 32.03 4.71
N ASN A 189 12.74 30.79 5.07
CA ASN A 189 12.18 30.48 6.39
C ASN A 189 13.18 30.06 7.49
N GLY A 190 14.50 30.15 7.27
CA GLY A 190 15.54 29.96 8.32
C GLY A 190 15.64 28.56 8.96
N ASN A 191 14.62 27.72 8.81
CA ASN A 191 14.61 26.30 9.12
C ASN A 191 14.65 25.54 7.80
N VAL A 192 15.82 25.00 7.49
CA VAL A 192 16.12 24.22 6.30
C VAL A 192 15.23 22.97 6.27
N LEU A 193 14.13 23.01 5.53
CA LEU A 193 13.46 21.81 5.04
C LEU A 193 14.27 21.28 3.86
N LEU A 194 15.33 20.52 4.16
CA LEU A 194 16.13 19.79 3.18
C LEU A 194 15.29 18.67 2.58
N LEU A 195 14.51 18.98 1.55
CA LEU A 195 14.02 17.99 0.59
C LEU A 195 15.08 17.84 -0.50
N SER A 196 16.22 17.23 -0.16
CA SER A 196 17.17 16.79 -1.18
C SER A 196 16.59 15.54 -1.87
N ILE A 197 15.81 15.74 -2.93
CA ILE A 197 15.59 14.71 -3.94
C ILE A 197 16.81 14.81 -4.87
N SER A 198 17.88 14.11 -4.51
CA SER A 198 19.04 13.94 -5.39
C SER A 198 18.67 13.01 -6.56
N GLN A 199 18.98 13.49 -7.76
CA GLN A 199 18.88 12.83 -9.07
C GLN A 199 19.47 11.42 -9.09
#